data_AF-A0A923Y2B8-F1
#
_entry.id   AF-A0A923Y2B8-F1
#
_cell.length_a   1.000
_cell.length_b   1.000
_cell.length_c   1.000
_cell.angle_alpha   90.00
_cell.angle_beta   90.00
_cell.angle_gamma   90.00
#
_symmetry.space_group_name_H-M   'P 1'
#
loop_
_entity.id
_entity.type
_entity.pdbx_description
1 polymer ?
#
loop_
_entity_poly.entity_id
_entity_poly.type
_entity_poly.pdbx_seq_one_letter_code
_entity_poly.pdbx_strand_id
1 'polypeptide(L)'
;MDVFSKIQIIWAETTGLSVPTGGAAETLIALRRQIAAIAEDSPGSFARFDPVPALDDVTTSRDLADCVAASEAQIVPELRNKALILWPSADGKTLSTTEATPPAPWDSILAADMQSLGRFQIGGKVVTAFRRSVAAADTAPRFVSLVTGTGLDAGTEVYRPREMAARTVPATAKRWSNIWAVVAIVLFIVASFWSMSVGTVARLSEVQFARQLLAGAPNCSTVTDATDAVSYFSLPAAWLHDDDKSCLAEWGKAVRTSFAAGGTDLWSKTVFWFASLSLSSTGLSFSIVLPTYAAMISMVLLAFSAGYGIVGRPLGLLIDSRNRMSLTRAQFSVWLIIIMGGLTSTALFNTGFWGGDMARVQEGLAKMSDLARNDVALKDVPLMLSRLSEFVPQMDAALWALIGITAGTTILSSLMVKNDDNATGEVTRRTRLLKNDSPDDAQLSDLVYGETVQADGVIDYSRVQTVAITGLLAAIYTGLILQAGQNLGGLTATSAVEFGHQVFATMPPAGGTFLLLLGASHATLLASKLQGLLR
;
A
#
# COMPACT_ATOMS: atom_id res chain seq x y z
N MET A 1 29.34 -32.20 -3.50
CA MET A 1 28.26 -31.23 -3.21
C MET A 1 26.94 -31.98 -3.20
N ASP A 2 26.04 -31.72 -2.24
CA ASP A 2 24.74 -32.39 -2.22
C ASP A 2 23.81 -31.89 -3.35
N VAL A 3 22.73 -32.61 -3.61
CA VAL A 3 21.78 -32.29 -4.69
C VAL A 3 21.14 -30.92 -4.43
N PHE A 4 20.82 -30.62 -3.18
CA PHE A 4 20.15 -29.37 -2.81
C PHE A 4 21.02 -28.14 -3.09
N SER A 5 22.31 -28.16 -2.72
CA SER A 5 23.25 -27.08 -3.03
C SER A 5 23.43 -26.89 -4.54
N LYS A 6 23.41 -27.98 -5.32
CA LYS A 6 23.42 -27.88 -6.79
C LYS A 6 22.16 -27.17 -7.30
N ILE A 7 20.99 -27.47 -6.76
CA ILE A 7 19.74 -26.79 -7.13
C ILE A 7 19.83 -25.30 -6.80
N GLN A 8 20.32 -24.93 -5.62
CA GLN A 8 20.50 -23.53 -5.21
C GLN A 8 21.42 -22.75 -6.15
N ILE A 9 22.53 -23.36 -6.58
CA ILE A 9 23.45 -22.75 -7.55
C ILE A 9 22.78 -22.59 -8.91
N ILE A 10 22.18 -23.65 -9.46
CA ILE A 10 21.54 -23.60 -10.78
C ILE A 10 20.42 -22.56 -10.77
N TRP A 11 19.65 -22.49 -9.68
CA TRP A 11 18.62 -21.49 -9.48
C TRP A 11 19.22 -20.08 -9.46
N ALA A 12 20.18 -19.80 -8.58
CA ALA A 12 20.82 -18.49 -8.46
C ALA A 12 21.37 -17.97 -9.80
N GLU A 13 21.94 -18.86 -10.61
CA GLU A 13 22.61 -18.50 -11.86
C GLU A 13 21.69 -18.43 -13.09
N THR A 14 20.54 -19.11 -13.06
CA THR A 14 19.64 -19.19 -14.22
C THR A 14 18.25 -18.59 -13.99
N THR A 15 17.94 -18.12 -12.79
CA THR A 15 16.65 -17.48 -12.51
C THR A 15 16.45 -16.24 -13.38
N GLY A 16 15.33 -16.20 -14.10
CA GLY A 16 14.99 -15.10 -15.00
C GLY A 16 15.66 -15.17 -16.39
N LEU A 17 16.50 -16.18 -16.65
CA LEU A 17 16.96 -16.48 -18.01
C LEU A 17 15.83 -17.18 -18.78
N SER A 18 15.50 -16.65 -19.96
CA SER A 18 14.63 -17.32 -20.92
C SER A 18 15.36 -17.54 -22.25
N VAL A 19 14.97 -18.54 -23.02
CA VAL A 19 15.47 -18.69 -24.39
C VAL A 19 14.76 -17.65 -25.28
N PRO A 20 15.47 -16.88 -26.14
CA PRO A 20 14.86 -15.94 -27.05
C PRO A 20 13.83 -16.63 -27.96
N THR A 21 12.85 -15.87 -28.45
CA THR A 21 11.84 -16.36 -29.39
C THR A 21 12.49 -17.09 -30.58
N GLY A 22 12.06 -18.33 -30.84
CA GLY A 22 12.60 -19.18 -31.90
C GLY A 22 13.82 -20.02 -31.50
N GLY A 23 14.38 -19.84 -30.30
CA GLY A 23 15.40 -20.72 -29.76
C GLY A 23 14.83 -22.02 -29.18
N ALA A 24 15.64 -23.07 -29.19
CA ALA A 24 15.29 -24.39 -28.67
C ALA A 24 15.26 -24.38 -27.13
N ALA A 25 14.18 -24.86 -26.50
CA ALA A 25 14.03 -24.90 -25.04
C ALA A 25 15.12 -25.74 -24.36
N GLU A 26 15.63 -26.74 -25.07
CA GLU A 26 16.74 -27.61 -24.69
C GLU A 26 18.02 -26.84 -24.39
N THR A 27 18.17 -25.62 -24.94
CA THR A 27 19.32 -24.75 -24.72
C THR A 27 19.46 -24.33 -23.26
N LEU A 28 18.35 -24.00 -22.59
CA LEU A 28 18.37 -23.64 -21.16
C LEU A 28 18.64 -24.86 -20.27
N ILE A 29 18.08 -26.01 -20.64
CA ILE A 29 18.37 -27.28 -19.96
C ILE A 29 19.85 -27.63 -20.10
N ALA A 30 20.44 -27.45 -21.29
CA ALA A 30 21.86 -27.67 -21.52
C ALA A 30 22.75 -26.74 -20.68
N LEU A 31 22.37 -25.46 -20.55
CA LEU A 31 23.03 -24.51 -19.66
C LEU A 31 22.96 -24.97 -18.20
N ARG A 32 21.77 -25.31 -17.69
CA ARG A 32 21.57 -25.78 -16.32
C ARG A 32 22.38 -27.04 -16.01
N ARG A 33 22.45 -27.99 -16.95
CA ARG A 33 23.30 -29.20 -16.83
C ARG A 33 24.79 -28.89 -16.82
N GLN A 34 25.24 -27.94 -17.64
CA GLN A 34 26.64 -27.51 -17.65
C GLN A 34 27.03 -26.84 -16.32
N ILE A 35 26.15 -26.00 -15.75
CA ILE A 35 26.35 -25.39 -14.43
C ILE A 35 26.40 -26.45 -13.34
N ALA A 36 25.46 -27.42 -13.35
CA ALA A 36 25.46 -28.54 -12.41
C ALA A 36 26.76 -29.35 -12.45
N ALA A 37 27.28 -29.62 -13.65
CA ALA A 37 28.53 -30.33 -13.84
C ALA A 37 29.74 -29.56 -13.27
N ILE A 38 29.79 -28.23 -13.48
CA ILE A 38 30.87 -27.39 -12.94
C ILE A 38 30.75 -27.29 -11.42
N ALA A 39 29.54 -27.20 -10.86
CA ALA A 39 29.31 -27.13 -9.41
C ALA A 39 29.76 -28.40 -8.69
N GLU A 40 29.63 -29.56 -9.33
CA GLU A 40 30.09 -30.83 -8.78
C GLU A 40 31.62 -30.97 -8.84
N ASP A 41 32.25 -30.59 -9.96
CA ASP A 41 33.69 -30.78 -10.19
C ASP A 41 34.56 -29.67 -9.59
N SER A 42 34.05 -28.43 -9.55
CA SER A 42 34.75 -27.24 -9.06
C SER A 42 33.81 -26.35 -8.23
N PRO A 43 33.41 -26.79 -7.03
CA PRO A 43 32.45 -26.06 -6.19
C PRO A 43 32.94 -24.66 -5.81
N GLY A 44 34.26 -24.45 -5.73
CA GLY A 44 34.87 -23.14 -5.44
C GLY A 44 34.65 -22.08 -6.54
N SER A 45 34.13 -22.46 -7.71
CA SER A 45 33.75 -21.51 -8.76
C SER A 45 32.45 -20.76 -8.45
N PHE A 46 31.69 -21.18 -7.44
CA PHE A 46 30.41 -20.58 -7.07
C PHE A 46 30.48 -19.99 -5.65
N ALA A 47 30.16 -18.70 -5.54
CA ALA A 47 30.07 -18.00 -4.26
C ALA A 47 28.62 -17.71 -3.85
N ARG A 48 27.66 -17.95 -4.75
CA ARG A 48 26.25 -17.57 -4.60
C ARG A 48 25.35 -18.80 -4.48
N PHE A 49 24.48 -18.77 -3.48
CA PHE A 49 23.45 -19.76 -3.21
C PHE A 49 22.16 -19.01 -2.90
N ASP A 50 21.21 -19.02 -3.82
CA ASP A 50 19.93 -18.34 -3.62
C ASP A 50 18.92 -19.31 -3.01
N PRO A 51 18.05 -18.85 -2.10
CA PRO A 51 16.96 -19.66 -1.59
C PRO A 51 16.03 -20.08 -2.73
N VAL A 52 15.72 -21.37 -2.78
CA VAL A 52 14.85 -21.96 -3.78
C VAL A 52 13.39 -21.70 -3.38
N PRO A 53 12.53 -21.20 -4.28
CA PRO A 53 11.11 -21.02 -3.99
C PRO A 53 10.43 -22.37 -3.70
N ALA A 54 9.24 -22.30 -3.09
CA ALA A 54 8.46 -23.50 -2.84
C ALA A 54 7.99 -24.14 -4.17
N LEU A 55 7.96 -25.48 -4.23
CA LEU A 55 7.66 -26.23 -5.46
C LEU A 55 6.23 -25.99 -5.97
N ASP A 56 5.33 -25.55 -5.10
CA ASP A 56 3.93 -25.24 -5.37
C ASP A 56 3.70 -23.82 -5.92
N ASP A 57 4.74 -22.98 -6.05
CA ASP A 57 4.62 -21.69 -6.73
C ASP A 57 4.37 -21.90 -8.23
N VAL A 58 3.14 -21.61 -8.65
CA VAL A 58 2.66 -21.77 -10.03
C VAL A 58 3.53 -21.03 -11.04
N THR A 59 4.17 -19.92 -10.63
CA THR A 59 4.97 -19.08 -11.54
C THR A 59 6.37 -19.63 -11.79
N THR A 60 6.96 -20.34 -10.82
CA THR A 60 8.36 -20.81 -10.89
C THR A 60 8.50 -22.33 -10.90
N SER A 61 7.43 -23.08 -10.65
CA SER A 61 7.43 -24.55 -10.52
C SER A 61 8.10 -25.27 -11.69
N ARG A 62 7.85 -24.84 -12.93
CA ARG A 62 8.47 -25.43 -14.13
C ARG A 62 9.98 -25.21 -14.17
N ASP A 63 10.42 -23.98 -13.93
CA ASP A 63 11.85 -23.65 -13.91
C ASP A 63 12.58 -24.38 -12.79
N LEU A 64 11.94 -24.52 -11.64
CA LEU A 64 12.48 -25.28 -10.53
C LEU A 64 12.57 -26.77 -10.85
N ALA A 65 11.54 -27.36 -11.45
CA ALA A 65 11.57 -28.76 -11.89
C ALA A 65 12.73 -29.03 -12.86
N ASP A 66 13.00 -28.11 -13.79
CA ASP A 66 14.14 -28.19 -14.70
C ASP A 66 15.50 -28.06 -13.96
N CYS A 67 15.59 -27.23 -12.91
CA CYS A 67 16.78 -27.13 -12.07
C CYS A 67 17.04 -28.44 -11.30
N VAL A 68 15.99 -29.03 -10.73
CA VAL A 68 16.04 -30.33 -10.06
C VAL A 68 16.52 -31.41 -11.03
N ALA A 69 15.86 -31.52 -12.19
CA ALA A 69 16.22 -32.50 -13.22
C ALA A 69 17.67 -32.33 -13.71
N ALA A 70 18.15 -31.09 -13.85
CA ALA A 70 19.54 -30.83 -14.20
C ALA A 70 20.54 -31.22 -13.10
N SER A 71 20.16 -31.05 -11.82
CA SER A 71 21.02 -31.39 -10.67
C SER A 71 21.17 -32.90 -10.44
N GLU A 72 20.15 -33.68 -10.80
CA GLU A 72 20.07 -35.14 -10.65
C GLU A 72 20.58 -35.89 -11.89
N ALA A 73 20.63 -35.24 -13.04
CA ALA A 73 21.10 -35.86 -14.28
C ALA A 73 22.55 -36.38 -14.14
N GLN A 74 22.81 -37.56 -14.69
CA GLN A 74 24.16 -38.12 -14.74
C GLN A 74 25.09 -37.17 -15.51
N ILE A 75 26.16 -36.72 -14.86
CA ILE A 75 27.11 -35.80 -15.47
C ILE A 75 27.92 -36.54 -16.52
N VAL A 76 27.78 -36.11 -17.78
CA VAL A 76 28.61 -36.58 -18.88
C VAL A 76 30.07 -36.14 -18.61
N PRO A 77 31.06 -37.06 -18.64
CA PRO A 77 32.45 -36.72 -18.32
C PRO A 77 33.03 -35.54 -19.13
N GLU A 78 32.56 -35.37 -20.36
CA GLU A 78 32.95 -34.26 -21.24
C GLU A 78 32.62 -32.88 -20.68
N LEU A 79 31.57 -32.75 -19.86
CA LEU A 79 31.15 -31.48 -19.27
C LEU A 79 32.05 -31.06 -18.11
N ARG A 80 32.73 -32.01 -17.45
CA ARG A 80 33.62 -31.74 -16.31
C ARG A 80 34.88 -30.97 -16.72
N ASN A 81 35.30 -31.10 -17.98
CA ASN A 81 36.49 -30.40 -18.49
C ASN A 81 36.14 -29.10 -19.22
N LYS A 82 34.98 -28.51 -18.93
CA LYS A 82 34.53 -27.26 -19.55
C LYS A 82 34.45 -26.13 -18.54
N ALA A 83 34.85 -24.95 -18.99
CA ALA A 83 34.56 -23.70 -18.33
C ALA A 83 33.39 -23.02 -19.05
N LEU A 84 32.58 -22.24 -18.32
CA LEU A 84 31.37 -21.56 -18.82
C LEU A 84 31.39 -20.08 -18.44
N ILE A 85 31.07 -19.21 -19.40
CA ILE A 85 30.86 -17.78 -19.18
C ILE A 85 29.47 -17.34 -19.64
N LEU A 86 28.74 -16.61 -18.79
CA LEU A 86 27.51 -15.90 -19.14
C LEU A 86 27.84 -14.43 -19.44
N TRP A 87 27.73 -14.05 -20.71
CA TRP A 87 28.18 -12.75 -21.19
C TRP A 87 27.04 -11.97 -21.86
N PRO A 88 26.57 -10.85 -21.27
CA PRO A 88 25.61 -9.96 -21.92
C PRO A 88 26.25 -9.27 -23.13
N SER A 89 25.51 -9.24 -24.23
CA SER A 89 25.92 -8.53 -25.44
C SER A 89 25.79 -7.01 -25.21
N ALA A 90 26.85 -6.25 -25.54
CA ALA A 90 26.90 -4.80 -25.32
C ALA A 90 25.81 -4.05 -26.11
N ASP A 91 25.52 -4.50 -27.34
CA ASP A 91 24.47 -3.96 -28.20
C ASP A 91 23.10 -4.66 -28.01
N GLY A 92 23.07 -5.74 -27.23
CA GLY A 92 21.90 -6.59 -27.01
C GLY A 92 21.47 -7.39 -28.24
N LYS A 93 22.27 -7.45 -29.31
CA LYS A 93 21.91 -8.09 -30.59
C LYS A 93 22.88 -9.18 -31.01
N THR A 94 24.19 -8.99 -30.84
CA THR A 94 25.19 -10.00 -31.22
C THR A 94 26.54 -9.74 -30.57
N LEU A 95 27.04 -10.68 -29.77
CA LEU A 95 28.50 -10.80 -29.58
C LEU A 95 29.06 -11.35 -30.88
N SER A 96 29.57 -10.47 -31.74
CA SER A 96 30.34 -10.89 -32.92
C SER A 96 31.71 -11.39 -32.43
N THR A 97 32.30 -12.37 -33.11
CA THR A 97 33.67 -12.84 -32.80
C THR A 97 34.73 -11.73 -32.89
N THR A 98 34.36 -10.55 -33.40
CA THR A 98 35.17 -9.33 -33.49
C THR A 98 35.07 -8.39 -32.29
N GLU A 99 34.12 -8.55 -31.36
CA GLU A 99 34.07 -7.80 -30.08
C GLU A 99 34.99 -8.45 -29.01
N ALA A 100 36.18 -8.88 -29.47
CA ALA A 100 36.69 -10.25 -29.37
C ALA A 100 37.30 -10.73 -28.03
N THR A 101 37.24 -9.94 -26.96
CA THR A 101 37.92 -10.32 -25.71
C THR A 101 36.94 -10.49 -24.57
N PRO A 102 36.83 -11.70 -23.98
CA PRO A 102 36.04 -11.87 -22.76
C PRO A 102 36.56 -10.92 -21.68
N PRO A 103 35.72 -10.51 -20.73
CA PRO A 103 36.20 -9.78 -19.56
C PRO A 103 37.12 -10.67 -18.71
N ALA A 104 37.98 -10.06 -17.89
CA ALA A 104 38.73 -10.77 -16.86
C ALA A 104 37.78 -11.63 -15.99
N PRO A 105 38.19 -12.85 -15.57
CA PRO A 105 39.54 -13.43 -15.69
C PRO A 105 39.80 -14.18 -17.02
N TRP A 106 38.98 -13.93 -18.06
CA TRP A 106 38.99 -14.66 -19.32
C TRP A 106 39.51 -13.83 -20.51
N ASP A 107 40.10 -12.67 -20.23
CA ASP A 107 40.61 -11.69 -21.21
C ASP A 107 41.82 -12.17 -22.01
N SER A 108 42.48 -13.25 -21.59
CA SER A 108 43.54 -13.89 -22.36
C SER A 108 43.05 -14.96 -23.35
N ILE A 109 41.75 -15.29 -23.35
CA ILE A 109 41.20 -16.38 -24.17
C ILE A 109 40.86 -15.88 -25.57
N LEU A 110 41.33 -16.61 -26.58
CA LEU A 110 41.01 -16.32 -27.97
C LEU A 110 39.55 -16.68 -28.27
N ALA A 111 38.86 -15.84 -29.03
CA ALA A 111 37.48 -16.08 -29.46
C ALA A 111 37.28 -17.45 -30.17
N ALA A 112 38.32 -17.96 -30.84
CA ALA A 112 38.29 -19.27 -31.51
C ALA A 112 38.19 -20.46 -30.54
N ASP A 113 38.61 -20.30 -29.28
CA ASP A 113 38.56 -21.35 -28.26
C ASP A 113 37.20 -21.39 -27.54
N MET A 114 36.31 -20.44 -27.84
CA MET A 114 34.98 -20.35 -27.26
C MET A 114 33.92 -20.95 -28.18
N GLN A 115 33.16 -21.89 -27.66
CA GLN A 115 31.98 -22.45 -28.30
C GLN A 115 30.72 -21.80 -27.71
N SER A 116 29.88 -21.18 -28.54
CA SER A 116 28.57 -20.72 -28.11
C SER A 116 27.70 -21.91 -27.68
N LEU A 117 27.23 -21.91 -26.43
CA LEU A 117 26.25 -22.87 -25.93
C LEU A 117 24.83 -22.45 -26.31
N GLY A 118 24.54 -21.15 -26.33
CA GLY A 118 23.23 -20.63 -26.65
C GLY A 118 23.04 -19.16 -26.30
N ARG A 119 21.93 -18.60 -26.78
CA ARG A 119 21.48 -17.26 -26.43
C ARG A 119 20.31 -17.35 -25.45
N PHE A 120 20.26 -16.38 -24.55
CA PHE A 120 19.31 -16.24 -23.46
C PHE A 120 18.84 -14.78 -23.42
N GLN A 121 17.74 -14.52 -22.74
CA GLN A 121 17.26 -13.18 -22.44
C GLN A 121 17.08 -13.02 -20.93
N ILE A 122 17.47 -11.86 -20.42
CA ILE A 122 17.15 -11.43 -19.05
C ILE A 122 16.81 -9.94 -19.08
N GLY A 123 15.63 -9.58 -18.59
CA GLY A 123 15.16 -8.19 -18.61
C GLY A 123 15.17 -7.56 -20.02
N GLY A 124 14.82 -8.33 -21.06
CA GLY A 124 14.78 -7.86 -22.45
C GLY A 124 16.14 -7.69 -23.14
N LYS A 125 17.23 -8.14 -22.52
CA LYS A 125 18.59 -8.09 -23.08
C LYS A 125 19.12 -9.48 -23.36
N VAL A 126 19.83 -9.63 -24.48
CA VAL A 126 20.40 -10.91 -24.89
C VAL A 126 21.70 -11.18 -24.14
N VAL A 127 21.76 -12.33 -23.47
CA VAL A 127 22.94 -12.90 -22.82
C VAL A 127 23.34 -14.13 -23.62
N THR A 128 24.62 -14.28 -23.93
CA THR A 128 25.11 -15.49 -24.61
C THR A 128 25.94 -16.29 -23.62
N ALA A 129 25.71 -17.60 -23.56
CA ALA A 129 26.56 -18.50 -22.81
C ALA A 129 27.64 -19.07 -23.75
N PHE A 130 28.90 -18.95 -23.36
CA PHE A 130 30.02 -19.57 -24.07
C PHE A 130 30.69 -20.59 -23.18
N ARG A 131 31.18 -21.67 -23.77
CA ARG A 131 31.97 -22.68 -23.09
C ARG A 131 33.30 -22.92 -23.80
N ARG A 132 34.31 -23.35 -23.05
CA ARG A 132 35.61 -23.75 -23.59
C ARG A 132 36.16 -24.96 -22.85
N SER A 133 37.17 -25.62 -23.41
CA SER A 133 37.93 -26.63 -22.69
C SER A 133 38.85 -26.00 -21.65
N VAL A 134 39.00 -26.65 -20.49
CA VAL A 134 39.91 -26.23 -19.42
C VAL A 134 41.29 -26.82 -19.68
N ALA A 135 42.32 -25.99 -19.73
CA ALA A 135 43.70 -26.46 -19.79
C ALA A 135 44.18 -26.92 -18.40
N ALA A 136 45.11 -27.87 -18.33
CA ALA A 136 45.58 -28.41 -17.05
C ALA A 136 46.22 -27.35 -16.11
N ALA A 137 46.74 -26.26 -16.67
CA ALA A 137 47.36 -25.16 -15.93
C ALA A 137 46.40 -23.99 -15.63
N ASP A 138 45.11 -24.13 -15.97
CA ASP A 138 44.14 -23.05 -15.84
C ASP A 138 43.66 -22.90 -14.39
N THR A 139 44.02 -21.79 -13.77
CA THR A 139 43.63 -21.47 -12.38
C THR A 139 42.41 -20.55 -12.31
N ALA A 140 41.84 -20.13 -13.45
CA ALA A 140 40.68 -19.25 -13.46
C ALA A 140 39.42 -19.96 -12.95
N PRO A 141 38.45 -19.23 -12.37
CA PRO A 141 37.13 -19.76 -12.08
C PRO A 141 36.53 -20.45 -13.31
N ARG A 142 35.97 -21.64 -13.09
CA ARG A 142 35.38 -22.43 -14.18
C ARG A 142 34.00 -21.94 -14.59
N PHE A 143 33.36 -21.15 -13.73
CA PHE A 143 32.12 -20.47 -14.04
C PHE A 143 32.30 -18.97 -13.80
N VAL A 144 32.02 -18.18 -14.84
CA VAL A 144 32.02 -16.72 -14.76
C VAL A 144 30.65 -16.22 -15.23
N SER A 145 29.97 -15.43 -14.44
CA SER A 145 28.68 -14.85 -14.82
C SER A 145 28.71 -13.36 -14.64
N LEU A 146 28.69 -12.64 -15.75
CA LEU A 146 28.53 -11.20 -15.71
C LEU A 146 27.13 -10.81 -15.28
N VAL A 147 26.14 -11.71 -15.32
CA VAL A 147 24.78 -11.43 -14.88
C VAL A 147 24.67 -11.42 -13.36
N THR A 148 25.36 -12.33 -12.68
CA THR A 148 25.24 -12.52 -11.23
C THR A 148 26.47 -12.07 -10.44
N GLY A 149 27.61 -11.90 -11.11
CA GLY A 149 28.90 -11.55 -10.52
C GLY A 149 29.74 -12.74 -10.10
N THR A 150 29.23 -13.96 -10.26
CA THR A 150 29.93 -15.18 -9.87
C THR A 150 31.21 -15.37 -10.69
N GLY A 151 32.31 -15.70 -10.02
CA GLY A 151 33.62 -15.91 -10.67
C GLY A 151 34.34 -14.64 -11.11
N LEU A 152 33.84 -13.45 -10.74
CA LEU A 152 34.52 -12.17 -10.99
C LEU A 152 35.25 -11.69 -9.74
N ASP A 153 36.34 -10.94 -9.95
CA ASP A 153 37.05 -10.28 -8.85
C ASP A 153 36.18 -9.23 -8.17
N ALA A 154 36.37 -9.04 -6.87
CA ALA A 154 35.66 -8.04 -6.10
C ALA A 154 35.84 -6.64 -6.71
N GLY A 155 34.72 -5.97 -7.03
CA GLY A 155 34.72 -4.65 -7.68
C GLY A 155 34.53 -4.68 -9.20
N THR A 156 34.53 -5.85 -9.84
CA THR A 156 34.16 -5.97 -11.26
C THR A 156 32.69 -5.57 -11.45
N GLU A 157 32.40 -4.73 -12.44
CA GLU A 157 31.02 -4.37 -12.77
C GLU A 157 30.26 -5.60 -13.26
N VAL A 158 29.40 -6.13 -12.40
CA VAL A 158 28.37 -7.08 -12.77
C VAL A 158 27.36 -6.36 -13.65
N TYR A 159 26.94 -6.99 -14.74
CA TYR A 159 25.75 -6.60 -15.46
C TYR A 159 24.57 -6.64 -14.50
N ARG A 160 24.24 -5.48 -13.94
CA ARG A 160 22.95 -5.25 -13.32
C ARG A 160 21.99 -5.09 -14.50
N PRO A 161 21.05 -6.02 -14.75
CA PRO A 161 19.97 -5.77 -15.69
C PRO A 161 19.37 -4.44 -15.25
N ARG A 162 19.65 -3.39 -16.02
CA ARG A 162 19.50 -1.98 -15.66
C ARG A 162 18.31 -1.86 -14.71
N GLU A 163 18.54 -1.76 -13.40
CA GLU A 163 17.53 -1.95 -12.33
C GLU A 163 16.43 -0.89 -12.48
N MET A 164 15.56 -1.01 -13.49
CA MET A 164 14.82 0.11 -14.08
C MET A 164 15.46 1.46 -13.74
N ALA A 165 16.78 1.62 -14.03
CA ALA A 165 17.69 2.47 -13.24
C ALA A 165 16.93 3.64 -12.65
N ALA A 166 16.63 3.55 -11.33
CA ALA A 166 15.60 4.35 -10.68
C ALA A 166 15.64 5.76 -11.28
N ARG A 167 14.57 6.10 -12.01
CA ARG A 167 14.58 7.25 -12.92
C ARG A 167 15.19 8.43 -12.18
N THR A 168 16.21 9.06 -12.75
CA THR A 168 16.91 10.14 -12.06
C THR A 168 15.96 11.34 -11.94
N VAL A 169 15.30 11.43 -10.79
CA VAL A 169 14.44 12.55 -10.43
C VAL A 169 15.32 13.79 -10.25
N PRO A 170 14.97 14.94 -10.86
CA PRO A 170 15.72 16.18 -10.66
C PRO A 170 15.92 16.49 -9.17
N ALA A 171 17.12 16.94 -8.78
CA ALA A 171 17.44 17.24 -7.38
C ALA A 171 16.47 18.27 -6.76
N THR A 172 15.94 19.19 -7.57
CA THR A 172 14.89 20.14 -7.19
C THR A 172 13.60 19.46 -6.80
N ALA A 173 13.13 18.48 -7.58
CA ALA A 173 11.93 17.70 -7.27
C ALA A 173 12.11 16.86 -6.00
N LYS A 174 13.29 16.26 -5.79
CA LYS A 174 13.62 15.56 -4.54
C LYS A 174 13.57 16.50 -3.32
N ARG A 175 14.09 17.73 -3.45
CA ARG A 175 14.01 18.75 -2.38
C ARG A 175 12.56 19.12 -2.07
N TRP A 176 11.74 19.36 -3.09
CA TRP A 176 10.31 19.66 -2.90
C TRP A 176 9.55 18.48 -2.30
N SER A 177 9.82 17.24 -2.73
CA SER A 177 9.25 16.03 -2.14
C SER A 177 9.51 15.96 -0.63
N ASN A 178 10.75 16.19 -0.19
CA ASN A 178 11.10 16.22 1.23
C ASN A 178 10.37 17.34 1.99
N ILE A 179 10.28 18.55 1.41
CA ILE A 179 9.54 19.66 2.04
C ILE A 179 8.06 19.29 2.22
N TRP A 180 7.41 18.79 1.16
CA TRP A 180 6.01 18.38 1.23
C TRP A 180 5.79 17.21 2.19
N ALA A 181 6.74 16.27 2.30
CA ALA A 181 6.68 15.18 3.28
C ALA A 181 6.67 15.73 4.71
N VAL A 182 7.58 16.66 5.01
CA VAL A 182 7.67 17.28 6.34
C VAL A 182 6.40 18.08 6.65
N VAL A 183 5.91 18.89 5.72
CA VAL A 183 4.66 19.65 5.90
C VAL A 183 3.47 18.72 6.12
N ALA A 184 3.37 17.64 5.34
CA ALA A 184 2.34 16.62 5.50
C ALA A 184 2.38 15.98 6.90
N ILE A 185 3.57 15.54 7.34
CA ILE A 185 3.75 14.91 8.66
C ILE A 185 3.38 15.88 9.78
N VAL A 186 3.86 17.13 9.72
CA VAL A 186 3.54 18.15 10.73
C VAL A 186 2.03 18.44 10.76
N LEU A 187 1.40 18.60 9.60
CA LEU A 187 -0.05 18.84 9.52
C LEU A 187 -0.85 17.64 10.04
N PHE A 188 -0.43 16.41 9.75
CA PHE A 188 -1.05 15.19 10.26
C PHE A 188 -0.95 15.11 11.79
N ILE A 189 0.22 15.44 12.35
CA ILE A 189 0.43 15.50 13.80
C ILE A 189 -0.48 16.56 14.44
N VAL A 190 -0.58 17.75 13.84
CA VAL A 190 -1.48 18.82 14.32
C VAL A 190 -2.94 18.38 14.25
N ALA A 191 -3.39 17.79 13.14
CA ALA A 191 -4.75 17.27 13.00
C ALA A 191 -5.06 16.19 14.06
N SER A 192 -4.08 15.32 14.32
CA SER A 192 -4.17 14.24 15.28
C SER A 192 -4.33 14.76 16.71
N PHE A 193 -3.44 15.66 17.12
CA PHE A 193 -3.50 16.30 18.43
C PHE A 193 -4.76 17.14 18.60
N TRP A 194 -5.19 17.83 17.54
CA TRP A 194 -6.42 18.60 17.57
C TRP A 194 -7.62 17.68 17.84
N SER A 195 -7.82 16.61 17.07
CA SER A 195 -8.95 15.69 17.29
C SER A 195 -8.96 15.08 18.69
N MET A 196 -7.79 14.64 19.16
CA MET A 196 -7.62 14.11 20.52
C MET A 196 -7.94 15.17 21.59
N SER A 197 -7.52 16.42 21.39
CA SER A 197 -7.81 17.50 22.32
C SER A 197 -9.30 17.79 22.44
N VAL A 198 -10.04 17.76 21.32
CA VAL A 198 -11.49 17.90 21.32
C VAL A 198 -12.13 16.78 22.16
N GLY A 199 -11.70 15.53 21.94
CA GLY A 199 -12.18 14.38 22.73
C GLY A 199 -11.95 14.56 24.24
N THR A 200 -10.74 14.97 24.63
CA THR A 200 -10.38 15.18 26.05
C THR A 200 -11.25 16.26 26.71
N VAL A 201 -11.45 17.40 26.05
CA VAL A 201 -12.27 18.49 26.61
C VAL A 201 -13.76 18.12 26.62
N ALA A 202 -14.23 17.36 25.63
CA ALA A 202 -15.59 16.83 25.62
C ALA A 202 -15.84 15.91 26.82
N ARG A 203 -14.90 14.99 27.13
CA ARG A 203 -14.98 14.14 28.33
C ARG A 203 -14.96 14.94 29.62
N LEU A 204 -14.07 15.93 29.75
CA LEU A 204 -14.03 16.78 30.94
C LEU A 204 -15.34 17.55 31.15
N SER A 205 -15.95 18.04 30.05
CA SER A 205 -17.24 18.71 30.08
C SER A 205 -18.36 17.78 30.55
N GLU A 206 -18.35 16.53 30.09
CA GLU A 206 -19.27 15.51 30.59
C GLU A 206 -19.09 15.24 32.08
N VAL A 207 -17.86 15.08 32.57
CA VAL A 207 -17.61 14.84 33.99
C VAL A 207 -18.10 16.01 34.85
N GLN A 208 -17.92 17.25 34.37
CA GLN A 208 -18.44 18.42 35.07
C GLN A 208 -19.97 18.50 35.02
N PHE A 209 -20.58 18.12 33.91
CA PHE A 209 -22.03 18.07 33.77
C PHE A 209 -22.62 17.04 34.74
N ALA A 210 -22.08 15.82 34.79
CA ALA A 210 -22.50 14.78 35.73
C ALA A 210 -22.41 15.23 37.20
N ARG A 211 -21.35 15.98 37.56
CA ARG A 211 -21.22 16.57 38.91
C ARG A 211 -22.29 17.62 39.21
N GLN A 212 -22.65 18.44 38.22
CA GLN A 212 -23.71 19.43 38.37
C GLN A 212 -25.08 18.77 38.56
N LEU A 213 -25.34 17.66 37.87
CA LEU A 213 -26.56 16.86 38.06
C LEU A 213 -26.66 16.31 39.48
N LEU A 214 -25.57 15.72 39.99
CA LEU A 214 -25.52 15.22 41.38
C LEU A 214 -25.67 16.32 42.43
N ALA A 215 -25.33 17.56 42.10
CA ALA A 215 -25.48 18.72 42.98
C ALA A 215 -26.91 19.30 42.98
N GLY A 216 -27.87 18.64 42.33
CA GLY A 216 -29.28 19.05 42.32
C GLY A 216 -29.67 19.95 41.15
N ALA A 217 -28.99 19.86 40.00
CA ALA A 217 -29.46 20.52 38.80
C ALA A 217 -30.87 19.98 38.40
N PRO A 218 -31.80 20.86 38.01
CA PRO A 218 -33.21 20.51 37.86
C PRO A 218 -33.47 19.53 36.70
N ASN A 219 -34.21 18.45 36.97
CA ASN A 219 -34.93 17.55 36.05
C ASN A 219 -34.23 17.04 34.78
N CYS A 220 -32.90 17.13 34.67
CA CYS A 220 -32.19 16.55 33.52
C CYS A 220 -32.16 15.03 33.64
N SER A 221 -32.96 14.35 32.81
CA SER A 221 -32.83 12.92 32.63
C SER A 221 -31.66 12.63 31.69
N THR A 222 -30.71 11.82 32.13
CA THR A 222 -29.68 11.24 31.26
C THR A 222 -30.18 10.00 30.51
N VAL A 223 -31.32 9.44 30.93
CA VAL A 223 -31.85 8.18 30.39
C VAL A 223 -32.23 8.37 28.92
N THR A 224 -31.32 7.97 28.04
CA THR A 224 -31.61 7.73 26.64
C THR A 224 -32.18 6.33 26.48
N ASP A 225 -33.28 6.17 25.75
CA ASP A 225 -33.79 4.84 25.41
C ASP A 225 -32.76 4.13 24.52
N ALA A 226 -32.20 3.01 25.01
CA ALA A 226 -31.18 2.25 24.30
C ALA A 226 -31.67 1.72 22.93
N THR A 227 -32.99 1.70 22.70
CA THR A 227 -33.58 1.30 21.43
C THR A 227 -33.53 2.38 20.34
N ASP A 228 -33.29 3.65 20.70
CA ASP A 228 -33.14 4.79 19.77
C ASP A 228 -31.73 4.93 19.16
N ALA A 229 -30.89 3.90 19.32
CA ALA A 229 -29.52 3.81 18.79
C ALA A 229 -29.39 4.04 17.27
N VAL A 230 -30.51 4.11 16.54
CA VAL A 230 -30.55 4.32 15.08
C VAL A 230 -30.27 5.77 14.68
N SER A 231 -30.27 6.75 15.61
CA SER A 231 -30.06 8.15 15.24
C SER A 231 -29.04 8.90 16.10
N TYR A 232 -27.79 8.44 16.12
CA TYR A 232 -26.65 9.27 16.56
C TYR A 232 -26.53 10.62 15.79
N PHE A 233 -27.34 10.82 14.74
CA PHE A 233 -27.39 12.01 13.88
C PHE A 233 -28.57 12.96 14.16
N SER A 234 -29.51 12.61 15.04
CA SER A 234 -30.56 13.53 15.50
C SER A 234 -30.52 13.68 17.00
N LEU A 235 -30.69 14.92 17.48
CA LEU A 235 -30.97 15.21 18.88
C LEU A 235 -32.21 14.37 19.27
N PRO A 236 -32.15 13.50 20.30
CA PRO A 236 -33.34 12.88 20.84
C PRO A 236 -34.32 13.97 21.22
N ALA A 237 -35.58 13.78 20.85
CA ALA A 237 -36.66 14.68 21.23
C ALA A 237 -36.73 14.93 22.76
N ALA A 238 -36.11 14.05 23.56
CA ALA A 238 -36.03 14.11 25.02
C ALA A 238 -35.12 15.20 25.62
N TRP A 239 -34.24 15.87 24.84
CA TRP A 239 -33.52 17.09 25.29
C TRP A 239 -34.18 18.38 24.75
N LEU A 240 -35.26 18.24 23.98
CA LEU A 240 -35.92 19.30 23.21
C LEU A 240 -37.39 19.48 23.62
N HIS A 241 -37.84 18.91 24.75
CA HIS A 241 -39.15 19.27 25.25
C HIS A 241 -39.16 20.76 25.62
N ASP A 242 -40.29 21.45 25.48
CA ASP A 242 -40.36 22.92 25.49
C ASP A 242 -39.83 23.60 26.78
N ASP A 243 -39.64 22.84 27.86
CA ASP A 243 -39.06 23.27 29.15
C ASP A 243 -37.55 22.93 29.34
N ASP A 244 -36.88 22.23 28.42
CA ASP A 244 -35.52 21.62 28.58
C ASP A 244 -34.31 22.56 28.31
N LYS A 245 -34.52 23.87 28.24
CA LYS A 245 -33.40 24.84 28.15
C LYS A 245 -32.45 24.76 29.35
N SER A 246 -32.92 24.23 30.48
CA SER A 246 -32.13 24.05 31.71
C SER A 246 -30.94 23.11 31.51
N CYS A 247 -31.13 21.97 30.85
CA CYS A 247 -30.07 20.96 30.67
C CYS A 247 -29.00 21.41 29.67
N LEU A 248 -29.42 22.04 28.57
CA LEU A 248 -28.49 22.68 27.64
C LEU A 248 -27.71 23.82 28.31
N ALA A 249 -28.34 24.58 29.20
CA ALA A 249 -27.67 25.64 29.95
C ALA A 249 -26.64 25.09 30.96
N GLU A 250 -26.98 24.04 31.69
CA GLU A 250 -26.03 23.35 32.58
C GLU A 250 -24.90 22.68 31.79
N TRP A 251 -25.18 22.04 30.65
CA TRP A 251 -24.13 21.54 29.75
C TRP A 251 -23.20 22.67 29.30
N GLY A 252 -23.74 23.79 28.83
CA GLY A 252 -22.92 24.95 28.44
C GLY A 252 -22.09 25.51 29.59
N LYS A 253 -22.62 25.47 30.82
CA LYS A 253 -21.87 25.83 32.04
C LYS A 253 -20.77 24.83 32.36
N ALA A 254 -21.01 23.53 32.19
CA ALA A 254 -20.01 22.48 32.33
C ALA A 254 -18.87 22.65 31.32
N VAL A 255 -19.19 22.90 30.05
CA VAL A 255 -18.20 23.22 29.00
C VAL A 255 -17.36 24.43 29.40
N ARG A 256 -17.99 25.56 29.75
CA ARG A 256 -17.26 26.77 30.19
C ARG A 256 -16.38 26.51 31.41
N THR A 257 -16.87 25.73 32.38
CA THR A 257 -16.13 25.37 33.58
C THR A 257 -14.91 24.52 33.23
N SER A 258 -15.04 23.57 32.30
CA SER A 258 -13.92 22.77 31.81
C SER A 258 -12.86 23.63 31.14
N PHE A 259 -13.24 24.58 30.28
CA PHE A 259 -12.29 25.53 29.67
C PHE A 259 -11.64 26.46 30.71
N ALA A 260 -12.39 26.92 31.72
CA ALA A 260 -11.86 27.76 32.80
C ALA A 260 -10.93 27.01 33.74
N ALA A 261 -11.15 25.71 33.93
CA ALA A 261 -10.29 24.81 34.71
C ALA A 261 -9.04 24.37 33.93
N GLY A 262 -8.86 24.82 32.69
CA GLY A 262 -7.70 24.49 31.87
C GLY A 262 -6.40 24.72 32.63
N GLY A 263 -5.55 23.70 32.66
CA GLY A 263 -4.35 23.68 33.49
C GLY A 263 -3.39 24.84 33.17
N THR A 264 -2.47 25.11 34.10
CA THR A 264 -1.49 26.18 33.95
C THR A 264 -0.30 25.77 33.09
N ASP A 265 -0.09 24.47 32.89
CA ASP A 265 1.00 23.91 32.09
C ASP A 265 0.77 24.10 30.58
N LEU A 266 1.84 23.98 29.81
CA LEU A 266 1.83 24.23 28.37
C LEU A 266 0.96 23.21 27.61
N TRP A 267 0.94 21.96 28.07
CA TRP A 267 0.24 20.88 27.39
C TRP A 267 -1.27 21.07 27.52
N SER A 268 -1.77 21.30 28.74
CA SER A 268 -3.19 21.58 28.95
C SER A 268 -3.64 22.83 28.18
N LYS A 269 -2.88 23.93 28.21
CA LYS A 269 -3.17 25.13 27.39
C LYS A 269 -3.29 24.80 25.91
N THR A 270 -2.43 23.96 25.38
CA THR A 270 -2.45 23.54 23.97
C THR A 270 -3.71 22.72 23.66
N VAL A 271 -4.06 21.77 24.52
CA VAL A 271 -5.28 20.94 24.40
C VAL A 271 -6.53 21.83 24.39
N PHE A 272 -6.67 22.74 25.36
CA PHE A 272 -7.83 23.63 25.42
C PHE A 272 -7.86 24.63 24.26
N TRP A 273 -6.69 25.11 23.80
CA TRP A 273 -6.64 25.97 22.62
C TRP A 273 -7.19 25.26 21.37
N PHE A 274 -6.73 24.04 21.07
CA PHE A 274 -7.27 23.25 19.95
C PHE A 274 -8.76 22.97 20.09
N ALA A 275 -9.21 22.56 21.29
CA ALA A 275 -10.63 22.30 21.53
C ALA A 275 -11.49 23.55 21.34
N SER A 276 -10.98 24.74 21.68
CA SER A 276 -11.70 26.00 21.50
C SER A 276 -11.96 26.34 20.02
N LEU A 277 -11.06 25.96 19.10
CA LEU A 277 -11.24 26.14 17.66
C LEU A 277 -12.35 25.25 17.08
N SER A 278 -12.70 24.18 17.81
CA SER A 278 -13.72 23.20 17.46
C SER A 278 -15.04 23.42 18.18
N LEU A 279 -15.13 24.40 19.07
CA LEU A 279 -16.34 24.71 19.80
C LEU A 279 -17.29 25.51 18.89
N SER A 280 -18.55 25.10 18.84
CA SER A 280 -19.56 25.82 18.05
C SER A 280 -19.76 27.25 18.58
N SER A 281 -20.30 28.13 17.74
CA SER A 281 -20.55 29.54 18.11
C SER A 281 -21.49 29.68 19.31
N THR A 282 -22.35 28.69 19.55
CA THR A 282 -23.23 28.62 20.72
C THR A 282 -22.49 28.20 22.00
N GLY A 283 -21.31 27.61 21.88
CA GLY A 283 -20.56 27.03 23.00
C GLY A 283 -21.11 25.70 23.51
N LEU A 284 -22.08 25.10 22.81
CA LEU A 284 -22.81 23.92 23.29
C LEU A 284 -22.37 22.61 22.66
N SER A 285 -21.60 22.66 21.56
CA SER A 285 -21.21 21.45 20.83
C SER A 285 -19.80 21.57 20.29
N PHE A 286 -19.13 20.43 20.18
CA PHE A 286 -17.83 20.32 19.55
C PHE A 286 -17.96 19.82 18.11
N SER A 287 -16.95 20.10 17.28
CA SER A 287 -16.84 19.55 15.94
C SER A 287 -15.41 19.11 15.63
N ILE A 288 -15.30 17.92 15.03
CA ILE A 288 -14.03 17.40 14.50
C ILE A 288 -13.89 17.60 12.98
N VAL A 289 -14.72 18.44 12.37
CA VAL A 289 -14.68 18.73 10.92
C VAL A 289 -13.34 19.33 10.50
N LEU A 290 -12.86 20.34 11.21
CA LEU A 290 -11.60 21.00 10.89
C LEU A 290 -10.38 20.07 11.03
N PRO A 291 -10.20 19.31 12.14
CA PRO A 291 -9.11 18.34 12.20
C PRO A 291 -9.26 17.23 11.15
N THR A 292 -10.49 16.84 10.79
CA THR A 292 -10.74 15.87 9.70
C THR A 292 -10.25 16.39 8.35
N TYR A 293 -10.58 17.63 7.99
CA TYR A 293 -10.04 18.25 6.79
C TYR A 293 -8.52 18.37 6.83
N ALA A 294 -7.94 18.77 7.97
CA ALA A 294 -6.49 18.86 8.12
C ALA A 294 -5.82 17.49 7.92
N ALA A 295 -6.41 16.41 8.46
CA ALA A 295 -5.94 15.04 8.23
C ALA A 295 -6.02 14.65 6.74
N MET A 296 -7.15 14.90 6.07
CA MET A 296 -7.28 14.63 4.62
C MET A 296 -6.27 15.43 3.78
N ILE A 297 -6.09 16.72 4.08
CA ILE A 297 -5.10 17.58 3.39
C ILE A 297 -3.68 17.05 3.61
N SER A 298 -3.35 16.61 4.84
CA SER A 298 -2.03 16.03 5.11
C SER A 298 -1.75 14.79 4.25
N MET A 299 -2.75 13.95 4.01
CA MET A 299 -2.63 12.77 3.13
C MET A 299 -2.50 13.16 1.65
N VAL A 300 -3.21 14.21 1.20
CA VAL A 300 -3.01 14.79 -0.14
C VAL A 300 -1.57 15.27 -0.32
N LEU A 301 -1.03 16.00 0.67
CA LEU A 301 0.35 16.49 0.63
C LEU A 301 1.38 15.35 0.66
N LEU A 302 1.09 14.28 1.40
CA LEU A 302 1.92 13.08 1.41
C LEU A 302 1.90 12.39 0.04
N ALA A 303 0.74 12.29 -0.61
CA ALA A 303 0.62 11.77 -1.98
C ALA A 303 1.39 12.64 -2.99
N PHE A 304 1.33 13.97 -2.86
CA PHE A 304 2.13 14.89 -3.69
C PHE A 304 3.63 14.73 -3.46
N SER A 305 4.03 14.57 -2.20
CA SER A 305 5.42 14.30 -1.84
C SER A 305 5.92 13.01 -2.50
N ALA A 306 5.16 11.92 -2.42
CA ALA A 306 5.50 10.65 -3.09
C ALA A 306 5.57 10.81 -4.62
N GLY A 307 4.62 11.56 -5.22
CA GLY A 307 4.64 11.88 -6.64
C GLY A 307 5.92 12.61 -7.08
N TYR A 308 6.30 13.67 -6.37
CA TYR A 308 7.54 14.39 -6.64
C TYR A 308 8.79 13.52 -6.43
N GLY A 309 8.79 12.68 -5.40
CA GLY A 309 9.94 11.88 -5.02
C GLY A 309 10.24 10.72 -5.99
N ILE A 310 9.20 10.15 -6.60
CA ILE A 310 9.34 8.98 -7.50
C ILE A 310 9.33 9.39 -8.97
N VAL A 311 8.42 10.29 -9.36
CA VAL A 311 8.17 10.62 -10.78
C VAL A 311 8.66 12.03 -11.13
N GLY A 312 8.81 12.92 -10.14
CA GLY A 312 9.17 14.32 -10.36
C GLY A 312 7.98 15.25 -10.57
N ARG A 313 6.74 14.76 -10.42
CA ARG A 313 5.49 15.54 -10.60
C ARG A 313 4.57 15.40 -9.40
N PRO A 314 3.79 16.43 -9.01
CA PRO A 314 2.91 16.36 -7.83
C PRO A 314 1.86 15.25 -7.96
N LEU A 315 1.30 15.06 -9.16
CA LEU A 315 0.34 13.99 -9.45
C LEU A 315 1.02 12.67 -9.85
N GLY A 316 2.31 12.51 -9.55
CA GLY A 316 3.11 11.34 -9.93
C GLY A 316 2.56 10.02 -9.40
N LEU A 317 1.88 10.02 -8.24
CA LEU A 317 1.20 8.85 -7.71
C LEU A 317 0.12 8.29 -8.66
N LEU A 318 -0.48 9.16 -9.47
CA LEU A 318 -1.52 8.80 -10.43
C LEU A 318 -0.95 8.28 -11.75
N ILE A 319 0.34 8.49 -12.02
CA ILE A 319 0.99 8.13 -13.28
C ILE A 319 1.38 6.65 -13.23
N ASP A 320 0.98 5.86 -14.23
CA ASP A 320 1.33 4.44 -14.35
C ASP A 320 2.66 4.19 -15.09
N SER A 321 3.00 2.91 -15.33
CA SER A 321 4.22 2.52 -16.07
C SER A 321 4.22 2.93 -17.55
N ARG A 322 3.06 3.34 -18.09
CA ARG A 322 2.91 3.88 -19.45
C ARG A 322 3.06 5.40 -19.48
N ASN A 323 3.47 6.01 -18.36
CA ASN A 323 3.59 7.45 -18.21
C ASN A 323 2.25 8.20 -18.46
N ARG A 324 1.10 7.53 -18.27
CA ARG A 324 -0.24 8.14 -18.39
C ARG A 324 -0.93 8.18 -17.04
N MET A 325 -1.86 9.11 -16.83
CA MET A 325 -2.65 9.10 -15.59
C MET A 325 -3.61 7.91 -15.57
N SER A 326 -3.60 7.18 -14.47
CA SER A 326 -4.42 5.98 -14.26
C SER A 326 -5.63 6.30 -13.40
N LEU A 327 -6.81 6.05 -13.96
CA LEU A 327 -8.08 6.19 -13.27
C LEU A 327 -8.17 5.31 -12.02
N THR A 328 -7.67 4.07 -12.07
CA THR A 328 -7.71 3.17 -10.90
C THR A 328 -6.83 3.68 -9.76
N ARG A 329 -5.65 4.23 -10.07
CA ARG A 329 -4.77 4.85 -9.05
C ARG A 329 -5.40 6.10 -8.46
N ALA A 330 -6.09 6.90 -9.27
CA ALA A 330 -6.83 8.08 -8.80
C ALA A 330 -7.97 7.69 -7.85
N GLN A 331 -8.80 6.72 -8.22
CA GLN A 331 -9.88 6.20 -7.37
C GLN A 331 -9.34 5.68 -6.04
N PHE A 332 -8.31 4.84 -6.07
CA PHE A 332 -7.68 4.31 -4.86
C PHE A 332 -7.14 5.43 -3.96
N SER A 333 -6.44 6.41 -4.53
CA SER A 333 -5.88 7.53 -3.77
C SER A 333 -6.97 8.37 -3.09
N VAL A 334 -8.06 8.67 -3.80
CA VAL A 334 -9.20 9.43 -3.25
C VAL A 334 -9.84 8.68 -2.08
N TRP A 335 -10.13 7.39 -2.24
CA TRP A 335 -10.73 6.59 -1.17
C TRP A 335 -9.81 6.44 0.04
N LEU A 336 -8.52 6.24 -0.20
CA LEU A 336 -7.52 6.17 0.87
C LEU A 336 -7.52 7.47 1.69
N ILE A 337 -7.47 8.64 1.03
CA ILE A 337 -7.48 9.95 1.70
C ILE A 337 -8.74 10.14 2.55
N ILE A 338 -9.92 9.85 1.98
CA ILE A 338 -11.20 10.09 2.65
C ILE A 338 -11.36 9.17 3.86
N ILE A 339 -11.15 7.87 3.67
CA ILE A 339 -11.37 6.87 4.72
C ILE A 339 -10.34 7.02 5.82
N MET A 340 -9.05 7.11 5.47
CA MET A 340 -8.01 7.22 6.49
C MET A 340 -8.06 8.56 7.22
N GLY A 341 -8.39 9.66 6.53
CA GLY A 341 -8.56 10.97 7.16
C GLY A 341 -9.71 11.02 8.16
N GLY A 342 -10.87 10.45 7.78
CA GLY A 342 -12.02 10.28 8.67
C GLY A 342 -11.69 9.38 9.86
N LEU A 343 -11.21 8.16 9.58
CA LEU A 343 -10.88 7.14 10.58
C LEU A 343 -9.88 7.66 11.61
N THR A 344 -8.81 8.33 11.17
CA THR A 344 -7.80 8.93 12.06
C THR A 344 -8.44 9.92 13.02
N SER A 345 -9.31 10.79 12.50
CA SER A 345 -9.91 11.86 13.29
C SER A 345 -10.88 11.31 14.33
N THR A 346 -11.78 10.41 13.93
CA THR A 346 -12.73 9.76 14.84
C THR A 346 -12.02 8.88 15.88
N ALA A 347 -10.99 8.14 15.47
CA ALA A 347 -10.22 7.29 16.39
C ALA A 347 -9.48 8.11 17.44
N LEU A 348 -8.82 9.19 17.03
CA LEU A 348 -8.10 10.05 17.96
C LEU A 348 -9.04 10.85 18.86
N PHE A 349 -10.23 11.22 18.38
CA PHE A 349 -11.27 11.76 19.25
C PHE A 349 -11.65 10.76 20.34
N ASN A 350 -11.93 9.50 19.97
CA ASN A 350 -12.23 8.43 20.94
C ASN A 350 -11.07 8.24 21.93
N THR A 351 -9.83 8.23 21.45
CA THR A 351 -8.62 8.17 22.31
C THR A 351 -8.56 9.35 23.27
N GLY A 352 -8.84 10.57 22.81
CA GLY A 352 -8.87 11.75 23.66
C GLY A 352 -9.97 11.72 24.71
N PHE A 353 -11.16 11.23 24.33
CA PHE A 353 -12.33 11.12 25.18
C PHE A 353 -12.15 10.07 26.28
N TRP A 354 -11.62 8.89 25.93
CA TRP A 354 -11.50 7.78 26.87
C TRP A 354 -10.11 7.63 27.51
N GLY A 355 -9.08 8.27 26.95
CA GLY A 355 -7.68 8.06 27.33
C GLY A 355 -7.38 8.35 28.80
N GLY A 356 -8.06 9.33 29.41
CA GLY A 356 -7.91 9.64 30.84
C GLY A 356 -8.49 8.56 31.77
N ASP A 357 -9.50 7.82 31.31
CA ASP A 357 -10.13 6.75 32.07
C ASP A 357 -9.49 5.40 31.83
N MET A 358 -8.67 5.24 30.79
CA MET A 358 -8.00 3.99 30.47
C MET A 358 -7.13 3.46 31.58
N ALA A 359 -6.41 4.33 32.29
CA ALA A 359 -5.63 3.90 33.46
C ALA A 359 -6.54 3.25 34.53
N ARG A 360 -7.72 3.84 34.75
CA ARG A 360 -8.72 3.33 35.71
C ARG A 360 -9.43 2.08 35.20
N VAL A 361 -9.72 2.02 33.90
CA VAL A 361 -10.33 0.87 33.24
C VAL A 361 -9.35 -0.30 33.23
N GLN A 362 -8.06 -0.09 32.97
CA GLN A 362 -7.02 -1.12 33.04
C GLN A 362 -6.79 -1.62 34.46
N GLU A 363 -6.76 -0.72 35.45
CA GLU A 363 -6.69 -1.08 36.87
C GLU A 363 -7.94 -1.87 37.30
N GLY A 364 -9.12 -1.44 36.86
CA GLY A 364 -10.39 -2.13 37.06
C GLY A 364 -10.45 -3.49 36.36
N LEU A 365 -9.94 -3.60 35.12
CA LEU A 365 -9.82 -4.86 34.35
C LEU A 365 -8.92 -5.84 35.07
N ALA A 366 -7.76 -5.40 35.54
CA ALA A 366 -6.83 -6.26 36.29
C ALA A 366 -7.55 -6.82 37.53
N LYS A 367 -8.17 -5.94 38.32
CA LYS A 367 -8.91 -6.32 39.53
C LYS A 367 -10.14 -7.20 39.25
N MET A 368 -10.87 -6.91 38.16
CA MET A 368 -12.06 -7.69 37.77
C MET A 368 -11.71 -9.00 37.09
N SER A 369 -10.58 -9.12 36.39
CA SER A 369 -10.13 -10.40 35.83
C SER A 369 -9.78 -11.42 36.93
N ASP A 370 -9.35 -10.93 38.09
CA ASP A 370 -9.11 -11.74 39.27
C ASP A 370 -10.43 -12.16 39.96
N LEU A 371 -11.44 -11.28 39.93
CA LEU A 371 -12.79 -11.58 40.48
C LEU A 371 -13.62 -12.46 39.54
N ALA A 372 -13.63 -12.19 38.24
CA ALA A 372 -14.40 -12.87 37.20
C ALA A 372 -13.93 -14.31 36.95
N ARG A 373 -12.70 -14.65 37.34
CA ARG A 373 -12.28 -16.07 37.40
C ARG A 373 -13.16 -16.91 38.32
N ASN A 374 -13.83 -16.28 39.28
CA ASN A 374 -14.60 -16.96 40.32
C ASN A 374 -16.11 -16.65 40.29
N ASP A 375 -16.57 -15.70 39.46
CA ASP A 375 -17.98 -15.29 39.40
C ASP A 375 -18.55 -15.30 37.98
N VAL A 376 -19.57 -16.12 37.75
CA VAL A 376 -20.27 -16.30 36.47
C VAL A 376 -21.00 -15.01 36.04
N ALA A 377 -21.43 -14.17 36.98
CA ALA A 377 -22.11 -12.92 36.69
C ALA A 377 -21.18 -11.84 36.09
N LEU A 378 -19.86 -11.98 36.29
CA LEU A 378 -18.85 -11.04 35.78
C LEU A 378 -18.18 -11.51 34.49
N LYS A 379 -18.63 -12.63 33.91
CA LYS A 379 -17.98 -13.24 32.74
C LYS A 379 -17.99 -12.36 31.48
N ASP A 380 -18.99 -11.50 31.33
CA ASP A 380 -19.13 -10.62 30.16
C ASP A 380 -18.43 -9.26 30.33
N VAL A 381 -18.00 -8.93 31.55
CA VAL A 381 -17.35 -7.65 31.87
C VAL A 381 -15.99 -7.47 31.16
N PRO A 382 -15.11 -8.49 31.08
CA PRO A 382 -13.89 -8.39 30.27
C PRO A 382 -14.14 -8.10 28.79
N LEU A 383 -15.24 -8.62 28.21
CA LEU A 383 -15.63 -8.36 26.83
C LEU A 383 -16.15 -6.92 26.65
N MET A 384 -16.88 -6.40 27.63
CA MET A 384 -17.31 -5.00 27.64
C MET A 384 -16.10 -4.06 27.77
N LEU A 385 -15.12 -4.39 28.62
CA LEU A 385 -13.91 -3.58 28.79
C LEU A 385 -12.93 -3.74 27.61
N SER A 386 -12.90 -4.88 26.90
CA SER A 386 -12.12 -4.99 25.66
C SER A 386 -12.67 -4.08 24.57
N ARG A 387 -13.99 -3.87 24.49
CA ARG A 387 -14.61 -2.90 23.57
C ARG A 387 -14.23 -1.45 23.86
N LEU A 388 -13.88 -1.12 25.10
CA LEU A 388 -13.33 0.19 25.45
C LEU A 388 -11.88 0.37 24.95
N SER A 389 -11.16 -0.72 24.70
CA SER A 389 -9.80 -0.66 24.12
C SER A 389 -9.79 -0.45 22.59
N GLU A 390 -10.93 -0.61 21.93
CA GLU A 390 -11.06 -0.45 20.47
C GLU A 390 -11.19 1.03 20.04
N PHE A 391 -10.27 1.94 20.38
CA PHE A 391 -10.43 3.37 20.01
C PHE A 391 -10.71 3.65 18.53
N VAL A 392 -10.32 2.71 17.66
CA VAL A 392 -10.55 2.75 16.23
C VAL A 392 -12.01 2.34 15.95
N PRO A 393 -12.83 3.25 15.38
CA PRO A 393 -14.20 2.91 15.01
C PRO A 393 -14.23 1.71 14.06
N GLN A 394 -15.21 0.83 14.26
CA GLN A 394 -15.40 -0.31 13.39
C GLN A 394 -15.81 0.17 11.99
N MET A 395 -15.19 -0.41 10.97
CA MET A 395 -15.56 -0.17 9.59
C MET A 395 -16.59 -1.22 9.16
N ASP A 396 -17.71 -0.76 8.60
CA ASP A 396 -18.69 -1.64 7.98
C ASP A 396 -18.05 -2.51 6.89
N ALA A 397 -18.57 -3.71 6.68
CA ALA A 397 -18.07 -4.65 5.68
C ALA A 397 -18.03 -4.02 4.27
N ALA A 398 -18.94 -3.08 4.00
CA ALA A 398 -18.94 -2.27 2.81
C ALA A 398 -17.63 -1.50 2.59
N LEU A 399 -17.11 -0.85 3.63
CA LEU A 399 -15.91 -0.04 3.53
C LEU A 399 -14.67 -0.92 3.36
N TRP A 400 -14.64 -2.08 4.00
CA TRP A 400 -13.60 -3.09 3.77
C TRP A 400 -13.62 -3.60 2.33
N ALA A 401 -14.82 -3.92 1.80
CA ALA A 401 -14.98 -4.33 0.42
C ALA A 401 -14.53 -3.22 -0.55
N LEU A 402 -14.84 -1.95 -0.26
CA LEU A 402 -14.40 -0.81 -1.04
C LEU A 402 -12.87 -0.69 -1.09
N ILE A 403 -12.18 -0.81 0.04
CA ILE A 403 -10.70 -0.81 0.08
C ILE A 403 -10.17 -2.03 -0.71
N GLY A 404 -10.74 -3.21 -0.51
CA GLY A 404 -10.34 -4.42 -1.20
C GLY A 404 -10.50 -4.34 -2.73
N ILE A 405 -11.64 -3.83 -3.21
CA ILE A 405 -11.93 -3.66 -4.65
C ILE A 405 -11.00 -2.61 -5.25
N THR A 406 -10.82 -1.46 -4.59
CA THR A 406 -9.96 -0.39 -5.11
C THR A 406 -8.48 -0.82 -5.13
N ALA A 407 -7.97 -1.45 -4.07
CA ALA A 407 -6.61 -1.98 -4.05
C ALA A 407 -6.42 -3.12 -5.06
N GLY A 408 -7.31 -4.12 -5.07
CA GLY A 408 -7.23 -5.27 -5.97
C GLY A 408 -7.25 -4.88 -7.45
N THR A 409 -8.10 -3.92 -7.83
CA THR A 409 -8.18 -3.44 -9.22
C THR A 409 -6.91 -2.72 -9.68
N THR A 410 -6.20 -2.02 -8.79
CA THR A 410 -4.90 -1.41 -9.14
C THR A 410 -3.83 -2.46 -9.43
N ILE A 411 -3.76 -3.53 -8.63
CA ILE A 411 -2.80 -4.63 -8.80
C ILE A 411 -3.12 -5.41 -10.08
N LEU A 412 -4.37 -5.86 -10.25
CA LEU A 412 -4.82 -6.59 -11.43
C LEU A 412 -4.59 -5.80 -12.72
N SER A 413 -4.87 -4.49 -12.69
CA SER A 413 -4.60 -3.61 -13.83
C SER A 413 -3.12 -3.56 -14.19
N SER A 414 -2.21 -3.65 -13.22
CA SER A 414 -0.76 -3.63 -13.50
C SER A 414 -0.27 -4.93 -14.13
N LEU A 415 -0.86 -6.06 -13.72
CA LEU A 415 -0.51 -7.39 -14.24
C LEU A 415 -0.99 -7.57 -15.69
N MET A 416 -2.19 -7.08 -16.02
CA MET A 416 -2.75 -7.16 -17.37
C MET A 416 -1.94 -6.38 -18.43
N VAL A 417 -1.25 -5.31 -18.03
CA VAL A 417 -0.49 -4.45 -18.95
C VAL A 417 0.88 -5.02 -19.32
N LYS A 418 1.41 -6.01 -18.57
CA LYS A 418 2.82 -6.42 -18.66
C LYS A 418 3.15 -7.43 -19.79
N ASN A 419 2.19 -7.79 -20.66
CA ASN A 419 2.31 -9.00 -21.49
C ASN A 419 2.65 -8.83 -22.99
N ASP A 420 2.90 -7.63 -23.52
CA ASP A 420 2.95 -7.46 -25.00
C ASP A 420 4.30 -7.12 -25.65
N ASP A 421 5.42 -7.02 -24.92
CA ASP A 421 6.71 -6.69 -25.54
C ASP A 421 7.39 -7.87 -26.29
N ASN A 422 6.89 -9.11 -26.13
CA ASN A 422 7.54 -10.32 -26.67
C ASN A 422 6.75 -11.06 -27.78
N ALA A 423 5.57 -10.59 -28.19
CA ALA A 423 4.75 -11.27 -29.19
C ALA A 423 5.11 -10.83 -30.63
N THR A 424 6.20 -11.36 -31.19
CA THR A 424 6.62 -11.12 -32.60
C THR A 424 6.15 -12.20 -33.57
N GLY A 425 5.06 -12.90 -33.26
CA GLY A 425 4.35 -13.71 -34.25
C GLY A 425 3.30 -12.86 -34.96
N GLU A 426 3.16 -13.02 -36.28
CA GLU A 426 2.16 -12.41 -37.15
C GLU A 426 0.73 -12.88 -36.78
N VAL A 427 0.29 -12.53 -35.57
CA VAL A 427 -0.99 -12.94 -34.98
C VAL A 427 -1.79 -11.67 -34.76
N THR A 428 -2.72 -11.44 -35.69
CA THR A 428 -3.97 -10.67 -35.52
C THR A 428 -3.94 -9.53 -34.50
N ARG A 429 -3.51 -8.35 -34.98
CA ARG A 429 -4.06 -7.00 -34.64
C ARG A 429 -4.48 -6.74 -33.19
N ARG A 430 -3.71 -7.18 -32.18
CA ARG A 430 -3.92 -6.75 -30.79
C ARG A 430 -3.85 -5.23 -30.69
N THR A 431 -4.81 -4.64 -29.99
CA THR A 431 -4.91 -3.19 -29.78
C THR A 431 -3.68 -2.67 -29.03
N ARG A 432 -2.74 -2.05 -29.75
CA ARG A 432 -1.56 -1.41 -29.13
C ARG A 432 -2.03 -0.36 -28.11
N LEU A 433 -1.57 -0.48 -26.87
CA LEU A 433 -1.82 0.49 -25.81
C LEU A 433 -1.01 1.78 -26.08
N LEU A 434 -1.63 2.93 -25.83
CA LEU A 434 -0.95 4.21 -25.87
C LEU A 434 0.01 4.34 -24.68
N LYS A 435 1.20 4.88 -24.94
CA LYS A 435 2.21 5.19 -23.93
C LYS A 435 2.75 6.58 -24.21
N ASN A 436 2.92 7.36 -23.16
CA ASN A 436 3.59 8.65 -23.24
C ASN A 436 5.10 8.48 -23.17
N ASP A 437 5.83 9.33 -23.90
CA ASP A 437 7.30 9.29 -23.93
C ASP A 437 7.87 9.68 -22.55
N SER A 438 7.28 10.68 -21.90
CA SER A 438 7.63 11.13 -20.56
C SER A 438 6.42 11.21 -19.63
N PRO A 439 6.59 11.03 -18.30
CA PRO A 439 5.60 11.36 -17.29
C PRO A 439 5.18 12.81 -17.36
N ASP A 440 6.01 13.71 -17.88
CA ASP A 440 5.67 15.13 -18.07
C ASP A 440 4.51 15.31 -19.05
N ASP A 441 4.36 14.37 -19.99
CA ASP A 441 3.28 14.34 -20.97
C ASP A 441 1.98 13.77 -20.39
N ALA A 442 2.00 13.20 -19.17
CA ALA A 442 0.78 12.72 -18.53
C ALA A 442 -0.17 13.88 -18.23
N GLN A 443 -1.42 13.77 -18.66
CA GLN A 443 -2.42 14.82 -18.48
C GLN A 443 -3.62 14.28 -17.70
N LEU A 444 -4.33 15.16 -16.97
CA LEU A 444 -5.58 14.77 -16.30
C LEU A 444 -6.64 14.27 -17.29
N SER A 445 -6.55 14.72 -18.55
CA SER A 445 -7.39 14.25 -19.64
C SER A 445 -7.17 12.77 -19.99
N ASP A 446 -6.01 12.18 -19.65
CA ASP A 446 -5.76 10.73 -19.79
C ASP A 446 -6.74 9.89 -18.94
N LEU A 447 -7.32 10.48 -17.89
CA LEU A 447 -8.33 9.81 -17.08
C LEU A 447 -9.62 9.53 -17.84
N VAL A 448 -9.89 10.28 -18.92
CA VAL A 448 -11.14 10.20 -19.70
C VAL A 448 -10.93 9.80 -21.17
N TYR A 449 -9.72 9.91 -21.71
CA TYR A 449 -9.40 9.47 -23.07
C TYR A 449 -9.16 7.95 -23.16
N GLY A 450 -9.30 7.42 -24.39
CA GLY A 450 -9.03 6.03 -24.70
C GLY A 450 -7.58 5.60 -24.40
N GLU A 451 -7.41 4.32 -24.06
CA GLU A 451 -6.11 3.72 -23.75
C GLU A 451 -5.40 3.08 -24.96
N THR A 452 -6.05 2.98 -26.11
CA THR A 452 -5.53 2.30 -27.31
C THR A 452 -5.21 3.31 -28.41
N VAL A 453 -4.30 2.95 -29.33
CA VAL A 453 -3.95 3.78 -30.49
C VAL A 453 -5.15 4.10 -31.38
N GLN A 454 -6.15 3.21 -31.44
CA GLN A 454 -7.37 3.44 -32.22
C GLN A 454 -8.33 4.43 -31.56
N ALA A 455 -8.23 4.63 -30.25
CA ALA A 455 -9.05 5.53 -29.46
C ALA A 455 -8.27 6.76 -28.98
N ASP A 456 -7.10 7.03 -29.57
CA ASP A 456 -6.31 8.20 -29.23
C ASP A 456 -7.07 9.49 -29.58
N GLY A 457 -7.08 10.44 -28.66
CA GLY A 457 -7.90 11.66 -28.77
C GLY A 457 -9.41 11.46 -28.71
N VAL A 458 -9.93 10.24 -28.52
CA VAL A 458 -11.36 9.96 -28.39
C VAL A 458 -11.74 9.80 -26.92
N ILE A 459 -12.77 10.53 -26.49
CA ILE A 459 -13.30 10.45 -25.12
C ILE A 459 -13.95 9.07 -24.91
N ASP A 460 -13.51 8.36 -23.88
CA ASP A 460 -14.09 7.10 -23.45
C ASP A 460 -15.22 7.38 -22.45
N TYR A 461 -16.46 7.28 -22.92
CA TYR A 461 -17.65 7.53 -22.10
C TYR A 461 -17.70 6.67 -20.84
N SER A 462 -17.17 5.44 -20.87
CA SER A 462 -17.16 4.56 -19.71
C SER A 462 -16.28 5.13 -18.59
N ARG A 463 -15.13 5.72 -18.95
CA ARG A 463 -14.24 6.39 -17.99
C ARG A 463 -14.84 7.65 -17.42
N VAL A 464 -15.46 8.46 -18.27
CA VAL A 464 -16.17 9.68 -17.82
C VAL A 464 -17.25 9.31 -16.80
N GLN A 465 -18.04 8.27 -17.07
CA GLN A 465 -19.03 7.75 -16.13
C GLN A 465 -18.38 7.29 -14.82
N THR A 466 -17.28 6.53 -14.89
CA THR A 466 -16.57 6.06 -13.69
C THR A 466 -15.99 7.21 -12.86
N VAL A 467 -15.42 8.23 -13.49
CA VAL A 467 -14.95 9.46 -12.82
C VAL A 467 -16.12 10.16 -12.12
N ALA A 468 -17.24 10.34 -12.82
CA ALA A 468 -18.42 11.02 -12.28
C ALA A 468 -19.04 10.26 -11.09
N ILE A 469 -19.21 8.93 -11.21
CA ILE A 469 -19.73 8.08 -10.13
C ILE A 469 -18.77 8.12 -8.92
N THR A 470 -17.47 7.96 -9.15
CA THR A 470 -16.49 8.01 -8.05
C THR A 470 -16.52 9.37 -7.35
N GLY A 471 -16.53 10.47 -8.12
CA GLY A 471 -16.58 11.82 -7.57
C GLY A 471 -17.84 12.07 -6.74
N LEU A 472 -19.01 11.62 -7.23
CA LEU A 472 -20.27 11.72 -6.49
C LEU A 472 -20.24 10.92 -5.19
N LEU A 473 -19.82 9.65 -5.24
CA LEU A 473 -19.75 8.78 -4.05
C LEU A 473 -18.74 9.31 -3.04
N ALA A 474 -17.58 9.79 -3.51
CA ALA A 474 -16.57 10.41 -2.67
C ALA A 474 -17.13 11.64 -1.94
N ALA A 475 -17.83 12.54 -2.65
CA ALA A 475 -18.44 13.73 -2.06
C ALA A 475 -19.52 13.38 -1.03
N ILE A 476 -20.40 12.42 -1.33
CA ILE A 476 -21.42 11.93 -0.40
C ILE A 476 -20.76 11.38 0.86
N TYR A 477 -19.76 10.51 0.71
CA TYR A 477 -19.12 9.86 1.84
C TYR A 477 -18.30 10.84 2.70
N THR A 478 -17.60 11.78 2.07
CA THR A 478 -16.99 12.92 2.80
C THR A 478 -18.05 13.68 3.57
N GLY A 479 -19.20 14.01 2.96
CA GLY A 479 -20.33 14.64 3.64
C GLY A 479 -20.80 13.87 4.88
N LEU A 480 -20.94 12.54 4.77
CA LEU A 480 -21.33 11.67 5.89
C LEU A 480 -20.30 11.68 7.03
N ILE A 481 -19.01 11.60 6.72
CA ILE A 481 -17.93 11.71 7.73
C ILE A 481 -18.00 13.06 8.44
N LEU A 482 -18.15 14.15 7.68
CA LEU A 482 -18.18 15.48 8.25
C LEU A 482 -19.44 15.70 9.08
N GLN A 483 -20.60 15.22 8.63
CA GLN A 483 -21.84 15.28 9.38
C GLN A 483 -21.74 14.49 10.69
N ALA A 484 -21.11 13.30 10.68
CA ALA A 484 -20.85 12.54 11.90
C ALA A 484 -19.94 13.29 12.87
N GLY A 485 -18.96 14.03 12.35
CA GLY A 485 -18.06 14.87 13.14
C GLY A 485 -18.61 16.23 13.57
N GLN A 486 -19.89 16.54 13.30
CA GLN A 486 -20.53 17.79 13.68
C GLN A 486 -21.43 17.61 14.91
N ASN A 487 -21.63 18.71 15.65
CA ASN A 487 -22.61 18.77 16.74
C ASN A 487 -22.41 17.74 17.86
N LEU A 488 -21.15 17.42 18.20
CA LEU A 488 -20.80 16.55 19.32
C LEU A 488 -21.12 17.28 20.64
N GLY A 489 -22.35 17.15 21.12
CA GLY A 489 -22.88 17.84 22.28
C GLY A 489 -22.88 17.00 23.56
N GLY A 490 -23.54 17.53 24.58
CA GLY A 490 -23.64 16.88 25.89
C GLY A 490 -24.25 15.50 25.83
N LEU A 491 -25.34 15.35 25.09
CA LEU A 491 -26.01 14.08 24.91
C LEU A 491 -25.10 12.97 24.36
N THR A 492 -24.39 13.21 23.25
CA THR A 492 -23.51 12.20 22.64
C THR A 492 -22.40 11.80 23.62
N ALA A 493 -21.88 12.76 24.38
CA ALA A 493 -20.86 12.51 25.39
C ALA A 493 -21.43 11.70 26.58
N THR A 494 -22.58 12.09 27.12
CA THR A 494 -23.21 11.40 28.26
C THR A 494 -23.67 9.99 27.89
N SER A 495 -24.26 9.81 26.71
CA SER A 495 -24.71 8.49 26.26
C SER A 495 -23.54 7.52 26.06
N ALA A 496 -22.43 8.00 25.51
CA ALA A 496 -21.21 7.20 25.38
C ALA A 496 -20.71 6.69 26.75
N VAL A 497 -20.81 7.54 27.78
CA VAL A 497 -20.38 7.21 29.14
C VAL A 497 -21.34 6.25 29.82
N GLU A 498 -22.64 6.53 29.73
CA GLU A 498 -23.71 5.71 30.33
C GLU A 498 -23.68 4.27 29.82
N PHE A 499 -23.50 4.08 28.51
CA PHE A 499 -23.46 2.75 27.90
C PHE A 499 -22.07 2.13 27.83
N GLY A 500 -21.02 2.85 28.24
CA GLY A 500 -19.64 2.38 28.12
C GLY A 500 -19.27 2.07 26.66
N HIS A 501 -19.65 2.98 25.75
CA HIS A 501 -19.40 2.86 24.32
C HIS A 501 -18.52 4.00 23.83
N GLN A 502 -17.86 3.78 22.70
CA GLN A 502 -17.13 4.85 22.04
C GLN A 502 -18.11 5.88 21.50
N VAL A 503 -17.70 7.15 21.49
CA VAL A 503 -18.48 8.22 20.86
C VAL A 503 -18.66 7.92 19.37
N PHE A 504 -17.59 7.42 18.72
CA PHE A 504 -17.64 6.89 17.37
C PHE A 504 -17.38 5.38 17.40
N ALA A 505 -18.43 4.58 17.63
CA ALA A 505 -18.30 3.12 17.61
C ALA A 505 -18.11 2.56 16.18
N THR A 506 -18.69 3.22 15.17
CA THR A 506 -18.59 2.82 13.76
C THR A 506 -18.34 4.03 12.87
N MET A 507 -17.64 3.82 11.75
CA MET A 507 -17.61 4.80 10.67
C MET A 507 -19.01 4.92 10.03
N PRO A 508 -19.38 6.07 9.45
CA PRO A 508 -20.68 6.22 8.79
C PRO A 508 -20.89 5.09 7.77
N PRO A 509 -22.05 4.40 7.81
CA PRO A 509 -22.33 3.32 6.90
C PRO A 509 -22.51 3.88 5.49
N ALA A 510 -21.85 3.26 4.50
CA ALA A 510 -22.00 3.66 3.11
C ALA A 510 -23.36 3.20 2.52
N GLY A 511 -23.94 2.11 3.06
CA GLY A 511 -25.18 1.50 2.57
C GLY A 511 -24.99 0.64 1.32
N GLY A 512 -25.95 -0.24 1.05
CA GLY A 512 -25.86 -1.21 -0.06
C GLY A 512 -25.86 -0.56 -1.45
N THR A 513 -26.65 0.49 -1.66
CA THR A 513 -26.71 1.22 -2.95
C THR A 513 -25.36 1.84 -3.30
N PHE A 514 -24.65 2.37 -2.31
CA PHE A 514 -23.32 2.94 -2.50
C PHE A 514 -22.32 1.88 -2.97
N LEU A 515 -22.32 0.70 -2.32
CA LEU A 515 -21.50 -0.43 -2.74
C LEU A 515 -21.80 -0.89 -4.15
N LEU A 516 -23.09 -0.95 -4.52
CA LEU A 516 -23.50 -1.38 -5.84
C LEU A 516 -23.01 -0.40 -6.91
N LEU A 517 -23.16 0.91 -6.68
CA LEU A 517 -22.67 1.94 -7.60
C LEU A 517 -21.13 1.92 -7.72
N LEU A 518 -20.44 1.75 -6.59
CA LEU A 518 -19.00 1.59 -6.59
C LEU A 518 -18.56 0.33 -7.36
N GLY A 519 -19.15 -0.82 -7.02
CA GLY A 519 -18.88 -2.09 -7.67
C GLY A 519 -19.12 -2.02 -9.17
N ALA A 520 -20.22 -1.40 -9.60
CA ALA A 520 -20.51 -1.16 -11.01
C ALA A 520 -19.44 -0.27 -11.69
N SER A 521 -18.97 0.79 -11.02
CA SER A 521 -17.92 1.68 -11.56
C SER A 521 -16.56 0.98 -11.74
N HIS A 522 -16.23 0.01 -10.89
CA HIS A 522 -15.01 -0.80 -11.01
C HIS A 522 -15.18 -1.97 -12.00
N ALA A 523 -16.35 -2.61 -11.99
CA ALA A 523 -16.66 -3.71 -12.91
C ALA A 523 -16.66 -3.25 -14.37
N THR A 524 -17.22 -2.08 -14.66
CA THR A 524 -17.17 -1.46 -16.00
C THR A 524 -15.74 -1.19 -16.46
N LEU A 525 -14.88 -0.73 -15.55
CA LEU A 525 -13.46 -0.49 -15.83
C LEU A 525 -12.68 -1.80 -16.08
N LEU A 526 -12.94 -2.85 -15.30
CA LEU A 526 -12.34 -4.17 -15.53
C LEU A 526 -12.85 -4.80 -16.83
N ALA A 527 -14.15 -4.68 -17.11
CA ALA A 527 -14.76 -5.21 -18.31
C ALA A 527 -14.21 -4.56 -19.58
N SER A 528 -13.99 -3.24 -19.58
CA SER A 528 -13.39 -2.56 -20.74
C SER A 528 -11.94 -3.00 -21.00
N LYS A 529 -11.17 -3.28 -19.94
CA LYS A 529 -9.82 -3.86 -20.04
C LYS A 529 -9.83 -5.30 -20.54
N LEU A 530 -10.73 -6.13 -20.01
CA LEU A 530 -10.90 -7.51 -20.46
C LEU A 530 -11.34 -7.58 -21.92
N GLN A 531 -12.25 -6.71 -22.35
CA GLN A 531 -12.68 -6.64 -23.75
C GLN A 531 -11.52 -6.26 -24.68
N GLY A 532 -10.62 -5.37 -24.23
CA GLY A 532 -9.40 -5.02 -24.97
C GLY A 532 -8.38 -6.16 -25.06
N LEU A 533 -8.44 -7.15 -24.16
CA LEU A 533 -7.61 -8.36 -24.21
C LEU A 533 -8.22 -9.48 -25.07
N LEU A 534 -9.55 -9.53 -25.18
CA LEU A 534 -10.28 -10.55 -25.94
C LEU A 534 -10.42 -10.22 -27.44
N ARG A 535 -10.23 -8.95 -27.82
CA ARG A 535 -10.18 -8.47 -29.21
C ARG A 535 -8.76 -8.43 -29.72
#